data_AF-A0A2H9PNP3-F1
#
_entry.id   AF-A0A2H9PNP3-F1
#
_cell.length_a   1.000
_cell.length_b   1.000
_cell.length_c   1.000
_cell.angle_alpha   90.00
_cell.angle_beta   90.00
_cell.angle_gamma   90.00
#
_symmetry.space_group_name_H-M   'P 1'
#
loop_
_entity.id
_entity.type
_entity.pdbx_description
1 polymer ?
#
loop_
_entity_poly.entity_id
_entity_poly.type
_entity_poly.pdbx_seq_one_letter_code
_entity_poly.pdbx_strand_id
1 'polypeptide(L)'
;MDTIDYKFERESDDRTLLHCYNKGYRLEYDQRLPLLFRFSTTTIGERRVSITARNLESSVGSAYHPDLAKIARNPDPKKTYLEVGAGLGEFTILPGVIVIDPADFQLMRSMLLTFRPYVVDKDLGRFEEVLGRCNRMLNPKQVKLLNIRLSQALARNQLGEVADLVVDNFAAFEYRSNVEGCSYEDILMMEGTLLKDGGLLYTDEYVYQKEKGRMVAIK
;
A
#
# COMPACT_ATOMS: atom_id res chain seq x y z
N MET A 1 11.80 9.48 -23.23
CA MET A 1 10.96 8.53 -22.48
C MET A 1 11.63 7.19 -22.64
N ASP A 2 12.05 6.56 -21.54
CA ASP A 2 12.63 5.22 -21.60
C ASP A 2 11.57 4.24 -22.11
N THR A 3 11.91 3.40 -23.08
CA THR A 3 11.03 2.31 -23.51
C THR A 3 10.90 1.31 -22.37
N ILE A 4 9.66 1.00 -21.97
CA ILE A 4 9.39 -0.02 -20.97
C ILE A 4 9.19 -1.35 -21.71
N ASP A 5 10.11 -2.29 -21.50
CA ASP A 5 10.05 -3.60 -22.14
C ASP A 5 9.23 -4.56 -21.28
N TYR A 6 8.13 -5.02 -21.85
CA TYR A 6 7.22 -5.97 -21.23
C TYR A 6 7.39 -7.37 -21.84
N LYS A 7 7.38 -8.40 -21.00
CA LYS A 7 7.29 -9.80 -21.45
C LYS A 7 6.12 -10.50 -20.77
N PHE A 8 5.28 -11.14 -21.59
CA PHE A 8 4.23 -12.01 -21.11
C PHE A 8 4.74 -13.43 -20.93
N GLU A 9 4.31 -14.07 -19.86
CA GLU A 9 4.58 -15.47 -19.57
C GLU A 9 3.29 -16.13 -19.05
N ARG A 10 2.79 -17.11 -19.79
CA ARG A 10 1.67 -17.94 -19.34
C ARG A 10 2.25 -19.16 -18.64
N GLU A 11 2.13 -19.20 -17.31
CA GLU A 11 2.63 -20.33 -16.51
C GLU A 11 1.61 -21.49 -16.50
N SER A 12 0.31 -21.20 -16.58
CA SER A 12 -0.77 -22.18 -16.64
C SER A 12 -2.05 -21.58 -17.27
N ASP A 13 -3.14 -22.34 -17.34
CA ASP A 13 -4.42 -21.86 -17.89
C ASP A 13 -5.08 -20.75 -17.05
N ASP A 14 -4.76 -20.75 -15.76
CA ASP A 14 -5.31 -19.86 -14.74
C ASP A 14 -4.30 -18.83 -14.23
N ARG A 15 -3.05 -18.84 -14.73
CA ARG A 15 -1.98 -17.95 -14.26
C ARG A 15 -1.19 -17.34 -15.41
N THR A 16 -1.20 -16.01 -15.45
CA THR A 16 -0.47 -15.21 -16.45
C THR A 16 0.35 -14.14 -15.75
N LEU A 17 1.56 -13.92 -16.26
CA LEU A 17 2.51 -12.94 -15.75
C LEU A 17 2.85 -11.89 -16.79
N LEU A 18 3.17 -10.71 -16.30
CA LEU A 18 3.76 -9.63 -17.06
C LEU A 18 5.01 -9.14 -16.33
N HIS A 19 6.15 -9.30 -16.98
CA HIS A 19 7.44 -8.88 -16.48
C HIS A 19 7.82 -7.52 -17.06
N CYS A 20 8.30 -6.62 -16.21
CA CYS A 20 8.97 -5.38 -16.57
C CYS A 20 10.43 -5.48 -16.10
N TYR A 21 11.29 -6.06 -16.94
CA TYR A 21 12.64 -6.47 -16.54
C TYR A 21 13.55 -5.30 -16.21
N ASN A 22 13.46 -4.21 -16.97
CA ASN A 22 14.29 -3.02 -16.79
C ASN A 22 14.00 -2.25 -15.49
N LYS A 23 12.87 -2.51 -14.83
CA LYS A 23 12.49 -1.92 -13.54
C LYS A 23 12.37 -2.95 -12.41
N GLY A 24 12.57 -4.24 -12.69
CA GLY A 24 12.48 -5.30 -11.68
C GLY A 24 11.07 -5.57 -11.15
N TYR A 25 10.02 -5.10 -11.85
CA TYR A 25 8.62 -5.32 -11.50
C TYR A 25 8.05 -6.54 -12.22
N ARG A 26 7.16 -7.26 -11.53
CA ARG A 26 6.33 -8.36 -12.05
C ARG A 26 4.89 -8.07 -11.66
N LEU A 27 3.98 -8.17 -12.61
CA LEU A 27 2.54 -8.24 -12.37
C LEU A 27 2.12 -9.68 -12.59
N GLU A 28 1.45 -10.24 -11.61
CA GLU A 28 0.91 -11.60 -11.63
C GLU A 28 -0.62 -11.53 -11.56
N TYR A 29 -1.25 -12.28 -12.45
CA TYR A 29 -2.69 -12.53 -12.50
C TYR A 29 -2.92 -14.03 -12.31
N ASP A 30 -3.46 -14.41 -11.16
CA ASP A 30 -3.79 -15.81 -10.82
C ASP A 30 -5.28 -15.90 -10.50
N GLN A 31 -6.04 -16.54 -11.39
CA GLN A 31 -7.49 -16.67 -11.28
C GLN A 31 -7.95 -17.57 -10.13
N ARG A 32 -7.04 -18.30 -9.48
CA ARG A 32 -7.35 -19.12 -8.31
C ARG A 32 -7.24 -18.36 -7.00
N LEU A 33 -6.53 -17.22 -6.99
CA LEU A 33 -6.23 -16.51 -5.77
C LEU A 33 -7.31 -15.47 -5.43
N PRO A 34 -7.62 -15.28 -4.13
CA PRO A 34 -8.51 -14.21 -3.70
C PRO A 34 -7.91 -12.82 -3.96
N LEU A 35 -6.61 -12.72 -4.22
CA LEU A 35 -5.91 -11.52 -4.67
C LEU A 35 -5.63 -11.65 -6.16
N LEU A 36 -6.51 -11.07 -6.97
CA LEU A 36 -6.53 -11.25 -8.41
C LEU A 36 -5.26 -10.73 -9.11
N PHE A 37 -4.75 -9.57 -8.67
CA PHE A 37 -3.53 -8.96 -9.19
C PHE A 37 -2.51 -8.76 -8.08
N ARG A 38 -1.29 -9.24 -8.30
CA ARG A 38 -0.16 -9.06 -7.40
C ARG A 38 0.98 -8.39 -8.15
N PHE A 39 1.41 -7.23 -7.67
CA PHE A 39 2.68 -6.67 -8.09
C PHE A 39 3.76 -7.25 -7.20
N SER A 40 4.93 -7.49 -7.76
CA SER A 40 6.11 -7.84 -6.99
C SER A 40 7.31 -7.11 -7.56
N THR A 41 8.18 -6.63 -6.69
CA THR A 41 9.47 -6.06 -7.07
C THR A 41 10.56 -7.01 -6.60
N THR A 42 11.67 -7.06 -7.33
CA THR A 42 12.88 -7.70 -6.84
C THR A 42 13.74 -6.63 -6.19
N THR A 43 13.90 -6.69 -4.86
CA THR A 43 14.82 -5.78 -4.14
C THR A 43 16.24 -6.34 -4.09
N ILE A 44 17.20 -5.43 -3.90
CA ILE A 44 18.64 -5.71 -3.76
C ILE A 44 18.84 -6.74 -2.63
N GLY A 45 19.41 -7.91 -2.93
CA GLY A 45 19.57 -9.02 -1.99
C GLY A 45 18.61 -10.21 -2.18
N GLU A 46 18.05 -10.40 -3.37
CA GLU A 46 17.27 -11.58 -3.84
C GLU A 46 15.84 -11.77 -3.26
N ARG A 47 15.42 -11.02 -2.24
CA ARG A 47 14.04 -11.11 -1.74
C ARG A 47 13.06 -10.34 -2.62
N ARG A 48 11.94 -10.99 -2.97
CA ARG A 48 10.81 -10.37 -3.68
C ARG A 48 9.86 -9.71 -2.68
N VAL A 49 9.59 -8.41 -2.86
CA VAL A 49 8.57 -7.69 -2.10
C VAL A 49 7.28 -7.69 -2.90
N SER A 50 6.17 -8.15 -2.33
CA SER A 50 4.87 -8.15 -2.99
C SER A 50 4.07 -6.91 -2.61
N ILE A 51 3.66 -6.14 -3.61
CA ILE A 51 2.72 -5.04 -3.49
C ILE A 51 1.36 -5.56 -3.97
N THR A 52 0.46 -5.83 -3.03
CA THR A 52 -0.83 -6.44 -3.32
C THR A 52 -1.94 -5.39 -3.36
N ALA A 53 -2.90 -5.56 -4.28
CA ALA A 53 -4.19 -4.91 -4.18
C ALA A 53 -4.98 -5.59 -3.05
N ARG A 54 -4.80 -5.13 -1.83
CA ARG A 54 -5.55 -5.65 -0.68
C ARG A 54 -7.01 -5.22 -0.80
N ASN A 55 -7.91 -5.96 -0.17
CA ASN A 55 -9.31 -5.56 -0.10
C ASN A 55 -9.82 -5.67 1.35
N LEU A 56 -10.17 -4.52 1.95
CA LEU A 56 -10.86 -4.39 3.24
C LEU A 56 -12.04 -5.36 3.41
N GLU A 57 -12.70 -5.73 2.30
CA GLU A 57 -13.89 -6.58 2.32
C GLU A 57 -13.63 -8.05 1.95
N SER A 58 -12.43 -8.41 1.48
CA SER A 58 -12.16 -9.81 1.10
C SER A 58 -11.87 -10.63 2.35
N SER A 59 -12.87 -11.40 2.77
CA SER A 59 -12.95 -12.36 3.86
C SER A 59 -12.03 -13.59 3.71
N VAL A 60 -10.86 -13.46 3.07
CA VAL A 60 -9.87 -14.54 2.95
C VAL A 60 -8.56 -14.11 3.62
N GLY A 61 -8.51 -14.27 4.94
CA GLY A 61 -7.28 -14.24 5.74
C GLY A 61 -6.91 -12.88 6.37
N SER A 62 -7.34 -12.68 7.62
CA SER A 62 -6.62 -12.14 8.80
C SER A 62 -5.66 -10.94 8.72
N ALA A 63 -5.46 -10.24 7.60
CA ALA A 63 -4.38 -9.24 7.51
C ALA A 63 -4.80 -7.80 7.91
N TYR A 64 -6.04 -7.58 8.36
CA TYR A 64 -6.51 -6.24 8.70
C TYR A 64 -7.32 -6.20 9.97
N HIS A 65 -7.08 -5.14 10.75
CA HIS A 65 -7.89 -4.82 11.90
C HIS A 65 -9.35 -4.51 11.47
N PRO A 66 -10.36 -5.20 12.02
CA PRO A 66 -11.74 -5.18 11.51
C PRO A 66 -12.43 -3.81 11.57
N ASP A 67 -11.90 -2.88 12.38
CA ASP A 67 -12.45 -1.54 12.50
C ASP A 67 -12.05 -0.62 11.33
N LEU A 68 -11.00 -0.94 10.56
CA LEU A 68 -10.58 -0.13 9.40
C LEU A 68 -11.65 -0.10 8.31
N ALA A 69 -12.29 -1.24 8.02
CA ALA A 69 -13.41 -1.29 7.06
C ALA A 69 -14.59 -0.42 7.50
N LYS A 70 -14.88 -0.35 8.81
CA LYS A 70 -15.94 0.50 9.36
C LYS A 70 -15.59 1.98 9.22
N ILE A 71 -14.34 2.34 9.51
CA ILE A 71 -13.83 3.71 9.39
C ILE A 71 -13.88 4.17 7.93
N ALA A 72 -13.44 3.34 6.99
CA ALA A 72 -13.44 3.67 5.57
C ALA A 72 -14.87 3.89 5.02
N ARG A 73 -15.87 3.15 5.53
CA ARG A 73 -17.28 3.33 5.14
C ARG A 73 -17.93 4.58 5.72
N ASN A 74 -17.49 5.03 6.89
CA ASN A 74 -18.02 6.22 7.56
C ASN A 74 -16.89 7.09 8.11
N PRO A 75 -16.11 7.74 7.21
CA PRO A 75 -14.98 8.56 7.61
C PRO A 75 -15.47 9.80 8.37
N ASP A 76 -14.75 10.19 9.41
CA ASP A 76 -14.93 11.49 10.06
C ASP A 76 -14.25 12.55 9.18
N PRO A 77 -15.01 13.48 8.55
CA PRO A 77 -14.44 14.47 7.65
C PRO A 77 -13.52 15.47 8.34
N LYS A 78 -13.50 15.51 9.68
CA LYS A 78 -12.61 16.37 10.46
C LYS A 78 -11.26 15.71 10.76
N LYS A 79 -11.12 14.41 10.52
CA LYS A 79 -9.89 13.66 10.77
C LYS A 79 -8.99 13.65 9.54
N THR A 80 -7.70 13.72 9.79
CA THR A 80 -6.66 13.50 8.79
C THR A 80 -6.21 12.04 8.84
N TYR A 81 -6.27 11.38 7.68
CA TYR A 81 -5.93 9.98 7.51
C TYR A 81 -4.61 9.85 6.73
N LEU A 82 -3.76 8.93 7.17
CA LEU A 82 -2.48 8.65 6.56
C LEU A 82 -2.27 7.14 6.41
N GLU A 83 -1.81 6.70 5.23
CA GLU A 83 -1.38 5.31 5.00
C GLU A 83 0.14 5.25 4.77
N VAL A 84 0.82 4.31 5.42
CA VAL A 84 2.23 3.99 5.18
C VAL A 84 2.31 2.62 4.51
N GLY A 85 3.07 2.48 3.41
CA GLY A 85 3.19 1.23 2.66
C GLY A 85 1.84 0.79 2.07
N ALA A 86 1.02 1.75 1.64
CA ALA A 86 -0.36 1.55 1.25
C ALA A 86 -0.57 0.51 0.13
N GLY A 87 0.47 0.23 -0.66
CA GLY A 87 0.32 -0.46 -1.92
C GLY A 87 -0.72 0.26 -2.75
N LEU A 88 -1.74 -0.44 -3.24
CA LEU A 88 -2.81 0.20 -4.01
C LEU A 88 -3.86 0.92 -3.16
N GLY A 89 -3.61 1.12 -1.86
CA GLY A 89 -4.24 2.10 -0.98
C GLY A 89 -5.75 1.96 -0.80
N GLU A 90 -6.15 1.52 0.39
CA GLU A 90 -7.55 1.22 0.69
C GLU A 90 -8.31 2.47 1.15
N PHE A 91 -7.62 3.40 1.82
CA PHE A 91 -8.18 4.69 2.21
C PHE A 91 -8.16 5.70 1.05
N THR A 92 -7.62 5.36 -0.12
CA THR A 92 -7.64 6.24 -1.31
C THR A 92 -9.04 6.65 -1.76
N ILE A 93 -10.08 5.94 -1.31
CA ILE A 93 -11.48 6.32 -1.52
C ILE A 93 -11.87 7.60 -0.76
N LEU A 94 -11.14 7.93 0.30
CA LEU A 94 -11.36 9.13 1.09
C LEU A 94 -10.62 10.32 0.44
N PRO A 95 -11.24 11.51 0.38
CA PRO A 95 -10.57 12.70 -0.14
C PRO A 95 -9.51 13.20 0.85
N GLY A 96 -8.33 13.58 0.33
CA GLY A 96 -7.30 14.26 1.12
C GLY A 96 -6.40 13.34 1.96
N VAL A 97 -6.44 12.03 1.72
CA VAL A 97 -5.54 11.07 2.39
C VAL A 97 -4.09 11.34 2.01
N ILE A 98 -3.22 11.25 3.00
CA ILE A 98 -1.77 11.28 2.80
C ILE A 98 -1.28 9.84 2.65
N VAL A 99 -0.53 9.56 1.60
CA VAL A 99 0.06 8.22 1.41
C VAL A 99 1.56 8.37 1.35
N ILE A 100 2.28 7.53 2.09
CA ILE A 100 3.74 7.39 2.03
C ILE A 100 4.05 5.99 1.51
N ASP A 101 4.52 5.90 0.28
CA ASP A 101 4.82 4.62 -0.34
C ASP A 101 5.84 4.82 -1.48
N PRO A 102 6.99 4.12 -1.48
CA PRO A 102 8.02 4.26 -2.52
C PRO A 102 7.67 3.54 -3.84
N ALA A 103 6.49 2.94 -3.96
CA ALA A 103 6.07 2.23 -5.16
C ALA A 103 5.95 3.13 -6.40
N ASP A 104 6.37 2.62 -7.56
CA ASP A 104 6.14 3.28 -8.84
C ASP A 104 4.70 3.02 -9.36
N PHE A 105 3.77 3.84 -8.89
CA PHE A 105 2.36 3.78 -9.29
C PHE A 105 2.15 4.07 -10.79
N GLN A 106 3.00 4.86 -11.44
CA GLN A 106 2.89 5.10 -12.87
C GLN A 106 3.24 3.85 -13.67
N LEU A 107 4.30 3.14 -13.26
CA LEU A 107 4.65 1.85 -13.83
C LEU A 107 3.56 0.82 -13.58
N MET A 108 3.03 0.73 -12.36
CA MET A 108 1.93 -0.20 -12.05
C MET A 108 0.70 0.06 -12.92
N ARG A 109 0.29 1.32 -13.07
CA ARG A 109 -0.82 1.71 -13.96
C ARG A 109 -0.54 1.27 -15.40
N SER A 110 0.67 1.53 -15.89
CA SER A 110 1.07 1.15 -17.24
C SER A 110 1.01 -0.36 -17.44
N MET A 111 1.52 -1.13 -16.47
CA MET A 111 1.42 -2.60 -16.48
C MET A 111 -0.03 -3.08 -16.50
N LEU A 112 -0.93 -2.51 -15.69
CA LEU A 112 -2.36 -2.87 -15.72
C LEU A 112 -2.99 -2.59 -17.07
N LEU A 113 -2.75 -1.40 -17.64
CA LEU A 113 -3.28 -1.04 -18.94
C LEU A 113 -2.77 -1.97 -20.05
N THR A 114 -1.49 -2.34 -20.00
CA THR A 114 -0.88 -3.34 -20.91
C THR A 114 -1.48 -4.73 -20.70
N PHE A 115 -1.80 -5.10 -19.46
CA PHE A 115 -2.37 -6.41 -19.11
C PHE A 115 -3.86 -6.53 -19.42
N ARG A 116 -4.58 -5.40 -19.53
CA ARG A 116 -6.04 -5.36 -19.69
C ARG A 116 -6.61 -6.34 -20.73
N PRO A 117 -6.03 -6.51 -21.94
CA PRO A 117 -6.58 -7.43 -22.95
C PRO A 117 -6.56 -8.91 -22.55
N TYR A 118 -5.82 -9.28 -21.50
CA TYR A 118 -5.64 -10.65 -21.03
C TYR A 118 -6.54 -11.01 -19.84
N VAL A 119 -7.31 -10.04 -19.34
CA VAL A 119 -8.23 -10.24 -18.22
C VAL A 119 -9.52 -10.85 -18.75
N VAL A 120 -9.97 -11.96 -18.14
CA VAL A 120 -11.23 -12.60 -18.53
C VAL A 120 -12.45 -11.88 -17.97
N ASP A 121 -13.60 -12.00 -18.62
CA ASP A 121 -14.81 -11.21 -18.32
C ASP A 121 -15.25 -11.26 -16.86
N LYS A 122 -15.19 -12.44 -16.22
CA LYS A 122 -15.56 -12.63 -14.80
C LYS A 122 -14.75 -11.74 -13.83
N ASP A 123 -13.56 -11.32 -14.26
CA ASP A 123 -12.57 -10.62 -13.44
C ASP A 123 -12.45 -9.12 -13.80
N LEU A 124 -13.15 -8.67 -14.85
CA LEU A 124 -13.08 -7.28 -15.32
C LEU A 124 -13.50 -6.27 -14.26
N GLY A 125 -14.58 -6.52 -13.51
CA GLY A 125 -15.03 -5.59 -12.47
C GLY A 125 -13.96 -5.33 -11.41
N ARG A 126 -13.28 -6.40 -10.97
CA ARG A 126 -12.18 -6.30 -10.00
C ARG A 126 -10.91 -5.68 -10.60
N PHE A 127 -10.61 -5.97 -11.87
CA PHE A 127 -9.52 -5.31 -12.58
C PHE A 127 -9.73 -3.80 -12.66
N GLU A 128 -10.92 -3.35 -13.02
CA GLU A 128 -11.25 -1.91 -13.12
C GLU A 128 -11.21 -1.23 -11.74
N GLU A 129 -11.56 -1.94 -10.66
CA GLU A 129 -11.39 -1.44 -9.29
C GLU A 129 -9.90 -1.21 -8.95
N VAL A 130 -9.04 -2.18 -9.26
CA VAL A 130 -7.58 -2.12 -9.04
C VAL A 130 -6.96 -0.98 -9.85
N LEU A 131 -7.33 -0.85 -11.12
CA LEU A 131 -6.91 0.26 -11.98
C LEU A 131 -7.42 1.60 -11.44
N GLY A 132 -8.67 1.66 -10.97
CA GLY A 132 -9.27 2.83 -10.36
C GLY A 132 -8.52 3.29 -9.10
N ARG A 133 -8.12 2.37 -8.23
CA ARG A 133 -7.26 2.65 -7.06
C ARG A 133 -5.92 3.25 -7.46
N CYS A 134 -5.27 2.65 -8.46
CA CYS A 134 -4.01 3.16 -9.00
C CYS A 134 -4.17 4.60 -9.56
N ASN A 135 -5.25 4.86 -10.30
CA ASN A 135 -5.57 6.19 -10.81
C ASN A 135 -5.82 7.21 -9.69
N ARG A 136 -6.47 6.81 -8.59
CA ARG A 136 -6.68 7.69 -7.42
C ARG A 136 -5.37 8.04 -6.73
N MET A 137 -4.46 7.07 -6.57
CA MET A 137 -3.14 7.31 -5.99
C MET A 137 -2.34 8.35 -6.79
N LEU A 138 -2.50 8.33 -8.11
CA LEU A 138 -1.86 9.27 -9.04
C LEU A 138 -2.62 10.61 -9.19
N ASN A 139 -3.77 10.78 -8.55
CA ASN A 139 -4.56 11.98 -8.62
C ASN A 139 -4.28 12.88 -7.40
N PRO A 140 -3.57 14.02 -7.58
CA PRO A 140 -3.20 14.90 -6.46
C PRO A 140 -4.39 15.61 -5.81
N LYS A 141 -5.57 15.62 -6.45
CA LYS A 141 -6.81 16.13 -5.83
C LYS A 141 -7.45 15.13 -4.87
N GLN A 142 -7.12 13.85 -5.02
CA GLN A 142 -7.66 12.76 -4.21
C GLN A 142 -6.67 12.39 -3.10
N VAL A 143 -5.40 12.18 -3.47
CA VAL A 143 -4.36 11.66 -2.58
C VAL A 143 -3.14 12.57 -2.61
N LYS A 144 -2.62 12.92 -1.43
CA LYS A 144 -1.29 13.50 -1.30
C LYS A 144 -0.26 12.37 -1.18
N LEU A 145 0.24 11.91 -2.33
CA LEU A 145 1.25 10.86 -2.40
C LEU A 145 2.66 11.43 -2.17
N LEU A 146 3.35 10.89 -1.17
CA LEU A 146 4.79 11.02 -0.98
C LEU A 146 5.46 9.73 -1.47
N ASN A 147 5.95 9.76 -2.72
CA ASN A 147 6.59 8.61 -3.36
C ASN A 147 8.04 8.42 -2.89
N ILE A 148 8.20 8.13 -1.61
CA ILE A 148 9.47 7.93 -0.89
C ILE A 148 9.23 7.02 0.32
N ARG A 149 10.31 6.54 0.94
CA ARG A 149 10.23 5.78 2.20
C ARG A 149 9.85 6.69 3.38
N LEU A 150 9.20 6.15 4.42
CA LEU A 150 8.85 6.91 5.63
C LEU A 150 10.08 7.56 6.27
N SER A 151 11.17 6.83 6.45
CA SER A 151 12.41 7.38 7.02
C SER A 151 12.92 8.59 6.26
N GLN A 152 12.77 8.61 4.94
CA GLN A 152 13.12 9.77 4.10
C GLN A 152 12.12 10.92 4.25
N ALA A 153 10.82 10.62 4.34
CA ALA A 153 9.78 11.63 4.56
C ALA A 153 9.98 12.35 5.91
N LEU A 154 10.31 11.58 6.96
CA LEU A 154 10.64 12.09 8.30
C LEU A 154 11.94 12.90 8.29
N ALA A 155 13.02 12.39 7.69
CA ALA A 155 14.31 13.09 7.63
C ALA A 155 14.23 14.44 6.89
N ARG A 156 13.29 14.58 5.95
CA ARG A 156 13.04 15.82 5.21
C ARG A 156 12.11 16.79 5.95
N ASN A 157 11.63 16.45 7.15
CA ASN A 157 10.60 17.17 7.89
C ASN A 157 9.36 17.49 7.02
N GLN A 158 9.03 16.62 6.06
CA GLN A 158 7.88 16.82 5.17
C GLN A 158 6.55 16.47 5.84
N LEU A 159 6.63 15.74 6.95
CA LEU A 159 5.51 15.32 7.77
C LEU A 159 5.92 15.47 9.23
N GLY A 160 5.06 16.12 10.02
CA GLY A 160 5.13 16.14 11.49
C GLY A 160 3.90 15.43 12.06
N GLU A 161 3.43 15.89 13.22
CA GLU A 161 2.19 15.42 13.86
C GLU A 161 0.94 15.89 13.08
N VAL A 162 0.66 15.23 11.96
CA VAL A 162 -0.37 15.66 11.01
C VAL A 162 -1.61 14.80 11.03
N ALA A 163 -1.50 13.54 11.44
CA ALA A 163 -2.56 12.55 11.30
C ALA A 163 -3.32 12.32 12.62
N ASP A 164 -4.64 12.17 12.50
CA ASP A 164 -5.50 11.65 13.57
C ASP A 164 -5.56 10.12 13.53
N LEU A 165 -5.33 9.55 12.33
CA LEU A 165 -5.25 8.12 12.11
C LEU A 165 -4.14 7.78 11.11
N VAL A 166 -3.25 6.87 11.50
CA VAL A 166 -2.24 6.24 10.64
C VAL A 166 -2.59 4.77 10.48
N VAL A 167 -2.50 4.26 9.25
CA VAL A 167 -2.58 2.82 8.94
C VAL A 167 -1.22 2.37 8.41
N ASP A 168 -0.58 1.45 9.14
CA ASP A 168 0.54 0.68 8.60
C ASP A 168 -0.02 -0.47 7.77
N ASN A 169 0.14 -0.35 6.44
CA ASN A 169 -0.28 -1.34 5.47
C ASN A 169 0.89 -2.25 5.07
N PHE A 170 1.78 -2.60 6.02
CA PHE A 170 2.92 -3.54 5.90
C PHE A 170 4.29 -2.89 5.65
N ALA A 171 4.39 -1.61 5.94
CA ALA A 171 5.63 -0.86 5.96
C ALA A 171 6.64 -1.45 6.96
N ALA A 172 6.17 -2.02 8.08
CA ALA A 172 7.05 -2.73 9.02
C ALA A 172 7.88 -3.86 8.37
N PHE A 173 7.32 -4.58 7.39
CA PHE A 173 8.07 -5.60 6.65
C PHE A 173 9.07 -5.01 5.66
N GLU A 174 8.72 -3.87 5.02
CA GLU A 174 9.64 -3.16 4.14
C GLU A 174 10.83 -2.57 4.93
N TYR A 175 10.60 -2.03 6.14
CA TYR A 175 11.65 -1.47 6.98
C TYR A 175 12.55 -2.54 7.59
N ARG A 176 11.99 -3.64 8.11
CA ARG A 176 12.78 -4.75 8.67
C ARG A 176 13.71 -5.42 7.65
N SER A 177 13.32 -5.43 6.37
CA SER A 177 14.11 -6.06 5.31
C SER A 177 15.18 -5.15 4.71
N ASN A 178 14.98 -3.83 4.71
CA ASN A 178 15.89 -2.86 4.11
C ASN A 178 16.80 -2.13 5.10
N VAL A 179 16.45 -2.13 6.38
CA VAL A 179 17.23 -1.49 7.45
C VAL A 179 17.70 -2.60 8.38
N GLU A 180 18.88 -3.15 8.11
CA GLU A 180 19.54 -4.08 9.03
C GLU A 180 19.58 -3.44 10.43
N GLY A 181 18.83 -4.01 11.37
CA GLY A 181 18.81 -3.58 12.77
C GLY A 181 17.65 -2.66 13.19
N CYS A 182 16.68 -2.36 12.33
CA CYS A 182 15.49 -1.62 12.76
C CYS A 182 14.52 -2.56 13.50
N SER A 183 14.31 -2.31 14.79
CA SER A 183 13.37 -3.07 15.60
C SER A 183 11.93 -2.70 15.25
N TYR A 184 10.97 -3.54 15.67
CA TYR A 184 9.55 -3.17 15.56
C TYR A 184 9.22 -1.90 16.34
N GLU A 185 9.86 -1.71 17.49
CA GLU A 185 9.68 -0.52 18.32
C GLU A 185 10.15 0.75 17.59
N ASP A 186 11.26 0.68 16.86
CA ASP A 186 11.74 1.81 16.05
C ASP A 186 10.73 2.20 14.96
N ILE A 187 10.13 1.20 14.30
CA ILE A 187 9.09 1.41 13.28
C ILE A 187 7.85 2.03 13.90
N LEU A 188 7.38 1.46 15.01
CA LEU A 188 6.24 1.97 15.76
C LEU A 188 6.46 3.43 16.19
N MET A 189 7.67 3.77 16.63
CA MET A 189 8.03 5.14 17.01
C MET A 189 8.08 6.06 15.80
N MET A 190 8.65 5.63 14.67
CA MET A 190 8.64 6.39 13.41
C MET A 190 7.21 6.72 12.96
N GLU A 191 6.32 5.74 12.96
CA GLU A 191 4.91 5.95 12.59
C GLU A 191 4.17 6.81 13.62
N GLY A 192 4.49 6.65 14.91
CA GLY A 192 4.00 7.49 16.00
C GLY A 192 4.39 8.97 15.86
N THR A 193 5.50 9.30 15.18
CA THR A 193 5.86 10.70 14.90
C THR A 193 4.88 11.41 13.96
N LEU A 194 4.12 10.65 13.16
CA LEU A 194 3.12 11.17 12.23
C LEU A 194 1.81 11.56 12.93
N LEU A 195 1.56 10.99 14.12
CA LEU A 195 0.33 11.17 14.86
C LEU A 195 0.35 12.43 15.71
N LYS A 196 -0.81 13.09 15.79
CA LYS A 196 -1.12 14.04 16.88
C LYS A 196 -1.25 13.28 18.20
N ASP A 197 -1.06 13.98 19.32
CA ASP A 197 -1.46 13.45 20.63
C ASP A 197 -2.95 13.05 20.61
N GLY A 198 -3.26 11.84 21.09
CA GLY A 198 -4.57 11.21 21.02
C GLY A 198 -4.87 10.46 19.72
N GLY A 199 -4.02 10.59 18.69
CA GLY A 199 -4.16 9.91 17.40
C GLY A 199 -3.96 8.40 17.49
N LEU A 200 -4.48 7.68 16.50
CA LEU A 200 -4.48 6.21 16.47
C LEU A 200 -3.60 5.66 15.34
N LEU A 201 -2.75 4.70 15.68
CA LEU A 201 -2.03 3.87 14.71
C LEU A 201 -2.67 2.49 14.67
N TYR A 202 -3.11 2.10 13.48
CA TYR A 202 -3.56 0.74 13.18
C TYR A 202 -2.43 0.00 12.48
N THR A 203 -2.06 -1.14 13.06
CA THR A 203 -1.18 -2.15 12.46
C THR A 203 -2.01 -3.38 12.10
N ASP A 204 -1.38 -4.43 11.54
CA ASP A 204 -2.08 -5.67 11.16
C ASP A 204 -2.92 -6.26 12.32
N GLU A 205 -2.40 -6.25 13.56
CA GLU A 205 -3.03 -6.91 14.72
C GLU A 205 -3.40 -5.97 15.88
N TYR A 206 -2.75 -4.80 15.99
CA TYR A 206 -2.84 -3.95 17.17
C TYR A 206 -3.28 -2.52 16.85
N VAL A 207 -3.88 -1.89 17.85
CA VAL A 207 -4.17 -0.46 17.84
C VAL A 207 -3.35 0.22 18.93
N TYR A 208 -2.60 1.24 18.53
CA TYR A 208 -1.86 2.09 19.44
C TYR A 208 -2.45 3.50 19.46
N GLN A 209 -2.48 4.11 20.63
CA GLN A 209 -2.79 5.53 20.80
C GLN A 209 -1.53 6.29 21.19
N LYS A 210 -1.34 7.46 20.59
CA LYS A 210 -0.27 8.37 21.02
C LYS A 210 -0.70 9.14 22.26
N GLU A 211 0.04 9.01 23.35
CA GLU A 211 -0.17 9.73 24.60
C GLU A 211 1.11 10.44 25.03
N LYS A 212 1.11 11.78 24.99
CA LYS A 212 2.24 12.61 25.43
C LYS A 212 3.57 12.18 24.80
N GLY A 213 3.54 11.94 23.49
CA GLY A 213 4.72 11.48 22.73
C GLY A 213 5.09 10.00 22.86
N ARG A 214 4.26 9.17 23.52
CA ARG A 214 4.49 7.72 23.66
C ARG A 214 3.38 6.94 22.95
N MET A 215 3.73 5.79 22.38
CA MET A 215 2.75 4.86 21.81
C MET A 215 2.28 3.88 22.89
N VAL A 216 0.98 3.85 23.13
CA VAL A 216 0.33 2.97 24.12
C VAL A 216 -0.57 1.99 23.38
N ALA A 217 -0.35 0.69 23.55
CA ALA A 217 -1.26 -0.32 22.99
C ALA A 217 -2.60 -0.25 23.73
N ILE A 218 -3.70 -0.12 22.99
CA ILE A 218 -5.06 -0.02 23.55
C ILE A 218 -5.97 -1.17 23.10
N LYS A 219 -5.53 -1.97 22.13
CA LYS A 219 -6.21 -3.17 21.65
C LYS A 219 -5.24 -4.07 20.90
#